data_AF-A0A7Y8LGS7-F1
#
_entry.id   AF-A0A7Y8LGS7-F1
#
_cell.length_a   1.000
_cell.length_b   1.000
_cell.length_c   1.000
_cell.angle_alpha   90.00
_cell.angle_beta   90.00
_cell.angle_gamma   90.00
#
_symmetry.space_group_name_H-M   'P 1'
#
loop_
_entity.id
_entity.type
_entity.pdbx_description
1 polymer ?
#
loop_
_entity_poly.entity_id
_entity_poly.type
_entity_poly.pdbx_seq_one_letter_code
_entity_poly.pdbx_strand_id
1 'polypeptide(L)'
;MNKLLIVLVAVGAFAVLLAVGRFWNLKPDTAERHIVHSGETAVLTILEGEQIWLANDKRHCYSLQLAMTNKDAAALKNAETRGEAFPVAKGTQVKVIGEAVSARHVEITDGALTGKSGWVEFEYLRPRRAGEFQ
;
A
#
# COMPACT_ATOMS: atom_id res chain seq x y z
N MET A 1 -41.08 -10.93 40.53
CA MET A 1 -39.59 -10.97 40.58
C MET A 1 -38.92 -11.23 39.22
N ASN A 2 -39.41 -12.15 38.38
CA ASN A 2 -38.71 -12.52 37.13
C ASN A 2 -38.52 -11.38 36.11
N LYS A 3 -39.49 -10.45 35.99
CA LYS A 3 -39.39 -9.34 35.02
C LYS A 3 -38.23 -8.38 35.34
N LEU A 4 -37.96 -8.12 36.61
CA LEU A 4 -36.88 -7.23 37.06
C LEU A 4 -35.50 -7.85 36.77
N LEU A 5 -35.40 -9.17 36.94
CA LEU A 5 -34.17 -9.94 36.73
C LEU A 5 -33.82 -10.02 35.23
N ILE A 6 -34.83 -10.18 34.37
CA ILE A 6 -34.65 -10.15 32.90
C ILE A 6 -34.14 -8.78 32.43
N VAL A 7 -34.71 -7.69 32.96
CA VAL A 7 -34.26 -6.32 32.60
C VAL A 7 -32.82 -6.09 33.03
N LEU A 8 -32.42 -6.53 34.22
CA LEU A 8 -31.04 -6.42 34.70
C LEU A 8 -30.05 -7.20 33.82
N VAL A 9 -30.41 -8.42 33.41
CA VAL A 9 -29.57 -9.22 32.50
C VAL A 9 -29.46 -8.56 31.13
N ALA A 10 -30.55 -8.01 30.58
CA ALA A 10 -30.54 -7.33 29.30
C ALA A 10 -29.67 -6.06 29.31
N VAL A 11 -29.79 -5.24 30.37
CA VAL A 11 -28.97 -4.03 30.54
C VAL A 11 -27.50 -4.39 30.75
N GLY A 12 -27.21 -5.44 31.53
CA GLY A 12 -25.85 -5.94 31.73
C GLY A 12 -25.20 -6.43 30.43
N ALA A 13 -25.92 -7.23 29.65
CA ALA A 13 -25.45 -7.70 28.34
C ALA A 13 -25.24 -6.54 27.36
N PHE A 14 -26.15 -5.56 27.35
CA PHE A 14 -26.01 -4.36 26.51
C PHE A 14 -24.81 -3.51 26.91
N ALA A 15 -24.55 -3.34 28.20
CA ALA A 15 -23.36 -2.63 28.70
C ALA A 15 -22.05 -3.33 28.30
N VAL A 16 -22.02 -4.67 28.36
CA VAL A 16 -20.87 -5.45 27.88
C VAL A 16 -20.67 -5.29 26.38
N LEU A 17 -21.74 -5.36 25.57
CA LEU A 17 -21.65 -5.16 24.12
C LEU A 17 -21.21 -3.74 23.75
N LEU A 18 -21.67 -2.72 24.48
CA LEU A 18 -21.20 -1.34 24.30
C LEU A 18 -19.73 -1.18 24.69
N ALA A 19 -19.27 -1.81 25.77
CA ALA A 19 -17.87 -1.79 26.18
C ALA A 19 -16.97 -2.48 25.15
N VAL A 20 -17.41 -3.62 24.60
CA VAL A 20 -16.72 -4.31 23.51
C VAL A 20 -16.73 -3.44 22.25
N GLY A 21 -17.85 -2.87 21.83
CA GLY A 21 -17.91 -1.98 20.66
C GLY A 21 -17.00 -0.75 20.80
N ARG A 22 -16.87 -0.19 22.00
CA ARG A 22 -15.97 0.94 22.28
C ARG A 22 -14.49 0.52 22.36
N PHE A 23 -14.20 -0.69 22.83
CA PHE A 23 -12.85 -1.26 22.82
C PHE A 23 -12.39 -1.66 21.41
N TRP A 24 -13.34 -2.10 20.60
CA TRP A 24 -13.21 -2.38 19.16
C TRP A 24 -13.46 -1.15 18.31
N ASN A 25 -13.29 0.06 18.86
CA ASN A 25 -13.15 1.27 18.06
C ASN A 25 -11.86 1.11 17.24
N LEU A 26 -11.99 0.36 16.14
CA LEU A 26 -10.96 0.01 15.18
C LEU A 26 -10.23 1.31 14.91
N LYS A 27 -8.94 1.31 15.26
CA LYS A 27 -8.06 2.46 15.13
C LYS A 27 -8.37 3.10 13.77
N PRO A 28 -8.84 4.36 13.72
CA PRO A 28 -9.23 4.98 12.47
C PRO A 28 -8.06 4.84 11.52
N ASP A 29 -8.34 4.55 10.25
CA ASP A 29 -7.32 4.45 9.22
C ASP A 29 -6.60 5.80 9.16
N THR A 30 -5.48 5.88 9.87
CA THR A 30 -4.68 7.09 9.96
C THR A 30 -4.03 7.25 8.60
N ALA A 31 -3.95 8.48 8.07
CA ALA A 31 -3.31 8.77 6.78
C ALA A 31 -1.88 8.19 6.62
N GLU A 32 -1.23 7.78 7.72
CA GLU A 32 0.04 7.07 7.74
C GLU A 32 -0.02 5.59 7.29
N ARG A 33 -1.21 4.97 7.21
CA ARG A 33 -1.41 3.55 6.84
C ARG A 33 -2.40 3.32 5.69
N HIS A 34 -2.87 4.39 5.05
CA HIS A 34 -3.77 4.29 3.91
C HIS A 34 -3.10 3.51 2.78
N ILE A 35 -3.66 2.36 2.45
CA ILE A 35 -3.27 1.59 1.27
C ILE A 35 -3.83 2.30 0.06
N VAL A 36 -2.94 2.67 -0.86
CA VAL A 36 -3.35 3.40 -2.07
C VAL A 36 -4.14 2.46 -2.99
N HIS A 37 -5.31 2.91 -3.46
CA HIS A 37 -6.23 2.20 -4.32
C HIS A 37 -6.30 2.78 -5.75
N SER A 38 -6.94 2.05 -6.64
CA SER A 38 -7.15 2.42 -8.05
C SER A 38 -7.85 3.76 -8.17
N GLY A 39 -7.38 4.58 -9.11
CA GLY A 39 -7.82 5.95 -9.31
C GLY A 39 -7.08 6.98 -8.47
N GLU A 40 -6.39 6.57 -7.40
CA GLU A 40 -5.64 7.47 -6.54
C GLU A 40 -4.24 7.79 -7.09
N THR A 41 -3.71 8.94 -6.66
CA THR A 41 -2.33 9.35 -6.90
C THR A 41 -1.47 9.05 -5.68
N ALA A 42 -0.29 8.51 -5.91
CA ALA A 42 0.67 8.15 -4.89
C ALA A 42 2.09 8.56 -5.27
N VAL A 43 2.97 8.40 -4.30
CA VAL A 43 4.41 8.61 -4.43
C VAL A 43 5.11 7.30 -4.14
N LEU A 44 6.04 6.92 -5.01
CA LEU A 44 6.89 5.75 -4.77
C LEU A 44 7.87 6.04 -3.63
N THR A 45 7.90 5.17 -2.64
CA THR A 45 8.72 5.34 -1.44
C THR A 45 9.36 4.02 -1.03
N ILE A 46 10.59 4.11 -0.51
CA ILE A 46 11.30 2.98 0.10
C ILE A 46 12.09 3.52 1.30
N LEU A 47 12.22 2.71 2.36
CA LEU A 47 12.93 3.10 3.58
C LEU A 47 14.42 3.31 3.31
N GLU A 48 15.04 2.34 2.66
CA GLU A 48 16.46 2.37 2.30
C GLU A 48 16.63 2.22 0.79
N GLY A 49 17.38 3.15 0.18
CA GLY A 49 17.64 3.17 -1.26
C GLY A 49 16.98 4.34 -1.98
N GLU A 50 17.45 4.56 -3.21
CA GLU A 50 17.03 5.68 -4.07
C GLU A 50 16.13 5.24 -5.23
N GLN A 51 15.97 3.93 -5.42
CA GLN A 51 15.25 3.36 -6.55
C GLN A 51 14.26 2.28 -6.09
N ILE A 52 13.07 2.31 -6.67
CA ILE A 52 12.05 1.27 -6.59
C ILE A 52 11.95 0.61 -7.97
N TRP A 53 11.86 -0.72 -7.99
CA TRP A 53 11.78 -1.49 -9.22
C TRP A 53 10.32 -1.82 -9.54
N LEU A 54 9.86 -1.37 -10.71
CA LEU A 54 8.54 -1.70 -11.24
C LEU A 54 8.64 -2.93 -12.14
N ALA A 55 7.76 -3.91 -11.92
CA ALA A 55 7.64 -5.10 -12.74
C ALA A 55 6.75 -4.84 -13.97
N ASN A 56 7.10 -5.42 -15.12
CA ASN A 56 6.21 -5.40 -16.28
C ASN A 56 5.04 -6.41 -16.13
N ASP A 57 5.22 -7.48 -15.34
CA ASP A 57 4.17 -8.44 -14.97
C ASP A 57 4.11 -8.59 -13.44
N LYS A 58 2.89 -8.58 -12.88
CA LYS A 58 2.61 -8.76 -11.45
C LYS A 58 3.28 -9.98 -10.81
N ARG A 59 3.56 -11.04 -11.59
CA ARG A 59 4.22 -12.27 -11.11
C ARG A 59 5.63 -12.02 -10.58
N HIS A 60 6.28 -10.94 -11.01
CA HIS A 60 7.65 -10.62 -10.64
C HIS A 60 7.75 -9.64 -9.46
N CYS A 61 6.64 -9.08 -8.97
CA CYS A 61 6.66 -8.10 -7.86
C CYS A 61 7.33 -8.65 -6.61
N TYR A 62 6.95 -9.84 -6.16
CA TYR A 62 7.52 -10.45 -4.96
C TYR A 62 9.03 -10.73 -5.09
N SER A 63 9.47 -11.25 -6.25
CA SER A 63 10.89 -11.50 -6.48
C SER A 63 11.72 -10.21 -6.50
N LEU A 64 11.16 -9.12 -7.03
CA LEU A 64 11.81 -7.81 -7.03
C LEU A 64 11.81 -7.18 -5.63
N GLN A 65 10.73 -7.31 -4.86
CA GLN A 65 10.67 -6.89 -3.46
C GLN A 65 11.76 -7.57 -2.64
N LEU A 66 11.92 -8.89 -2.82
CA LEU A 66 12.96 -9.65 -2.14
C LEU A 66 14.36 -9.19 -2.56
N ALA A 67 14.60 -8.97 -3.85
CA ALA A 67 15.88 -8.48 -4.36
C ALA A 67 16.21 -7.07 -3.86
N MET A 68 15.22 -6.16 -3.80
CA MET A 68 15.38 -4.83 -3.22
C MET A 68 15.69 -4.88 -1.72
N THR A 69 14.94 -5.70 -0.97
CA THR A 69 15.13 -5.90 0.47
C THR A 69 16.52 -6.45 0.79
N ASN A 70 16.99 -7.42 -0.01
CA ASN A 70 18.28 -8.07 0.18
C ASN A 70 19.45 -7.29 -0.47
N LYS A 71 19.17 -6.14 -1.11
CA LYS A 71 20.17 -5.34 -1.86
C LYS A 71 20.89 -6.16 -2.93
N ASP A 72 20.19 -7.11 -3.56
CA ASP A 72 20.72 -7.97 -4.62
C ASP A 72 20.72 -7.24 -5.97
N ALA A 73 21.76 -6.44 -6.19
CA ALA A 73 21.93 -5.67 -7.41
C ALA A 73 22.04 -6.55 -8.67
N ALA A 74 22.55 -7.79 -8.54
CA ALA A 74 22.69 -8.70 -9.68
C ALA A 74 21.33 -9.21 -10.14
N ALA A 75 20.45 -9.62 -9.22
CA ALA A 75 19.09 -10.04 -9.53
C ALA A 75 18.29 -8.90 -10.20
N LEU A 76 18.40 -7.68 -9.67
CA LEU A 76 17.72 -6.50 -10.22
C LEU A 76 18.22 -6.17 -11.63
N LYS A 77 19.54 -6.18 -11.85
CA LYS A 77 20.11 -5.92 -13.18
C LYS A 77 19.74 -6.99 -14.21
N ASN A 78 19.66 -8.25 -13.78
CA ASN A 78 19.21 -9.35 -14.63
C ASN A 78 17.75 -9.18 -15.03
N ALA A 79 16.87 -8.80 -14.10
CA ALA A 79 15.47 -8.51 -14.40
C ALA A 79 15.31 -7.34 -15.38
N GLU A 80 16.13 -6.29 -15.25
CA GLU A 80 16.20 -5.19 -16.23
C GLU A 80 16.57 -5.68 -17.62
N THR A 81 17.64 -6.48 -17.70
CA THR A 81 18.20 -6.98 -18.96
C THR A 81 17.22 -7.90 -19.69
N ARG A 82 16.43 -8.68 -18.94
CA ARG A 82 15.36 -9.52 -19.48
C ARG A 82 14.09 -8.74 -19.84
N GLY A 83 14.03 -7.44 -19.56
CA GLY A 83 12.85 -6.62 -19.78
C GLY A 83 11.69 -7.01 -18.86
N GLU A 84 11.98 -7.59 -17.69
CA GLU A 84 10.97 -7.99 -16.70
C GLU A 84 10.63 -6.83 -15.75
N ALA A 85 11.56 -5.90 -15.56
CA ALA A 85 11.43 -4.79 -14.64
C ALA A 85 12.25 -3.58 -15.09
N PHE A 86 11.98 -2.43 -14.48
CA PHE A 86 12.78 -1.23 -14.68
C PHE A 86 12.86 -0.40 -13.39
N PRO A 87 13.99 0.31 -13.16
CA PRO A 87 14.17 1.15 -11.99
C PRO A 87 13.42 2.48 -12.15
N VAL A 88 12.85 2.95 -11.05
CA VAL A 88 12.21 4.27 -10.92
C VAL A 88 12.72 4.95 -9.66
N ALA A 89 12.94 6.25 -9.72
CA ALA A 89 13.43 7.00 -8.57
C ALA A 89 12.40 7.01 -7.42
N LYS A 90 12.91 6.97 -6.19
CA LYS A 90 12.13 7.31 -5.01
C LYS A 90 11.58 8.73 -5.15
N GLY A 91 10.33 8.93 -4.76
CA GLY A 91 9.66 10.23 -4.86
C GLY A 91 8.90 10.45 -6.17
N THR A 92 9.02 9.56 -7.16
CA THR A 92 8.25 9.63 -8.41
C THR A 92 6.75 9.52 -8.13
N GLN A 93 5.97 10.40 -8.75
CA GLN A 93 4.51 10.38 -8.67
C GLN A 93 3.94 9.39 -9.66
N VAL A 94 2.95 8.64 -9.18
CA VAL A 94 2.26 7.63 -9.95
C VAL A 94 0.76 7.70 -9.71
N LYS A 95 0.00 7.26 -10.70
CA LYS A 95 -1.43 7.00 -10.58
C LYS A 95 -1.65 5.49 -10.53
N VAL A 96 -2.42 5.01 -9.56
CA VAL A 96 -2.81 3.60 -9.53
C VAL A 96 -3.90 3.38 -10.58
N ILE A 97 -3.63 2.50 -11.54
CA ILE A 97 -4.53 2.16 -12.65
C ILE A 97 -5.11 0.75 -12.53
N GLY A 98 -4.59 -0.08 -11.62
CA GLY A 98 -5.10 -1.43 -11.36
C GLY A 98 -4.63 -2.00 -10.03
N GLU A 99 -5.30 -3.05 -9.56
CA GLU A 99 -5.04 -3.68 -8.27
C GLU A 99 -4.94 -5.20 -8.37
N ALA A 100 -4.09 -5.77 -7.53
CA ALA A 100 -4.08 -7.16 -7.13
C ALA A 100 -4.04 -7.23 -5.59
N VAL A 101 -3.96 -8.44 -5.02
CA VAL A 101 -4.03 -8.65 -3.57
C VAL A 101 -2.99 -7.81 -2.81
N SER A 102 -1.71 -7.89 -3.21
CA SER A 102 -0.61 -7.11 -2.59
C SER A 102 0.04 -6.09 -3.54
N ALA A 103 -0.28 -6.17 -4.83
CA ALA A 103 0.34 -5.32 -5.83
C ALA A 103 -0.63 -4.26 -6.38
N ARG A 104 -0.05 -3.17 -6.89
CA ARG A 104 -0.72 -2.10 -7.59
C ARG A 104 -0.07 -1.95 -8.95
N HIS A 105 -0.90 -1.85 -9.98
CA HIS A 105 -0.46 -1.44 -11.32
C HIS A 105 -0.50 0.08 -11.33
N VAL A 106 0.65 0.69 -11.57
CA VAL A 106 0.82 2.13 -11.50
C VAL A 106 1.31 2.67 -12.83
N GLU A 107 0.81 3.85 -13.19
CA GLU A 107 1.28 4.65 -14.31
C GLU A 107 2.07 5.85 -13.78
N ILE A 108 3.25 6.09 -14.34
CA ILE A 108 4.11 7.19 -13.93
C ILE A 108 3.56 8.49 -14.51
N THR A 109 3.36 9.48 -13.64
CA THR A 109 2.76 10.77 -14.01
C THR A 109 3.74 11.92 -14.04
N ASP A 110 4.99 11.72 -13.61
CA ASP A 110 6.04 12.74 -13.65
C ASP A 110 7.43 12.20 -14.09
N GLY A 111 8.35 13.12 -14.38
CA GLY A 111 9.73 12.79 -14.74
C GLY A 111 9.93 12.14 -16.13
N ALA A 112 11.11 11.55 -16.33
CA ALA A 112 11.55 11.03 -17.64
C ALA A 112 10.80 9.77 -18.11
N LEU A 113 10.11 9.07 -17.20
CA LEU A 113 9.39 7.83 -17.47
C LEU A 113 7.87 8.04 -17.51
N THR A 114 7.39 9.28 -17.62
CA THR A 114 5.95 9.58 -17.69
C THR A 114 5.27 8.78 -18.79
N GLY A 115 4.10 8.22 -18.48
CA GLY A 115 3.31 7.35 -19.36
C GLY A 115 3.75 5.89 -19.37
N LYS A 116 4.90 5.52 -18.78
CA LYS A 116 5.20 4.11 -18.52
C LYS A 116 4.37 3.61 -17.34
N SER A 117 4.05 2.31 -17.38
CA SER A 117 3.35 1.64 -16.29
C SER A 117 4.06 0.36 -15.87
N GLY A 118 3.81 -0.07 -14.64
CA GLY A 118 4.35 -1.30 -14.08
C GLY A 118 3.73 -1.63 -12.74
N TRP A 119 4.02 -2.82 -12.23
CA TRP A 119 3.48 -3.37 -11.00
C TRP A 119 4.47 -3.21 -9.85
N VAL A 120 3.95 -2.85 -8.68
CA VAL A 120 4.72 -2.70 -7.45
C VAL A 120 3.89 -3.17 -6.25
N GLU A 121 4.54 -3.68 -5.22
CA GLU A 121 3.87 -3.96 -3.94
C GLU A 121 3.34 -2.67 -3.32
N PHE A 122 2.14 -2.72 -2.71
CA PHE A 122 1.50 -1.51 -2.15
C PHE A 122 2.33 -0.86 -1.05
N GLU A 123 3.23 -1.61 -0.40
CA GLU A 123 4.14 -1.12 0.64
C GLU A 123 5.10 -0.03 0.16
N TYR A 124 5.38 0.00 -1.16
CA TYR A 124 6.20 1.04 -1.77
C TYR A 124 5.39 2.26 -2.22
N LEU A 125 4.09 2.29 -1.92
CA LEU A 125 3.22 3.41 -2.26
C LEU A 125 2.81 4.15 -1.01
N ARG A 126 2.93 5.47 -1.10
CA ARG A 126 2.51 6.42 -0.09
C ARG A 126 1.47 7.36 -0.69
N PRO A 127 0.36 7.66 0.01
CA PRO A 127 -0.55 8.71 -0.41
C PRO A 127 0.19 10.04 -0.59
N ARG A 128 -0.12 10.78 -1.65
CA ARG A 128 0.42 12.13 -1.84
C ARG A 128 -0.01 13.02 -0.68
N ARG A 129 0.91 13.75 -0.05
CA ARG A 129 0.58 14.72 1.00
C ARG A 129 0.08 16.03 0.39
N ALA A 130 -0.86 16.69 1.07
CA ALA A 130 -1.31 18.02 0.66
C ALA A 130 -0.14 19.01 0.68
N GLY A 131 0.03 19.77 -0.42
CA GLY A 131 1.13 20.73 -0.59
C GLY A 131 2.46 20.14 -1.09
N GLU A 132 2.54 18.83 -1.30
CA GLU A 132 3.73 18.20 -1.86
C GLU A 132 3.76 18.38 -3.39
N PHE A 133 4.87 18.92 -3.91
CA PHE A 133 5.12 19.22 -5.33
C PHE A 133 4.22 20.31 -5.95
N GLN A 134 3.88 21.35 -5.17
CA GLN A 134 3.37 22.63 -5.70
C GLN A 134 4.51 23.54 -6.15
#